data_AF-A0A7J9Q8P7-F1
#
_entry.id   AF-A0A7J9Q8P7-F1
#
_cell.length_a   1.000
_cell.length_b   1.000
_cell.length_c   1.000
_cell.angle_alpha   90.00
_cell.angle_beta   90.00
_cell.angle_gamma   90.00
#
_symmetry.space_group_name_H-M   'P 1'
#
loop_
_entity.id
_entity.type
_entity.pdbx_description
1 polymer ?
#
loop_
_entity_poly.entity_id
_entity_poly.type
_entity_poly.pdbx_seq_one_letter_code
_entity_poly.pdbx_strand_id
1 'polypeptide(L)'
;MKNIIDNIKKKEIPIEKVIIHTQLQKSLGEYDSIGPHVAVAQRMVEKGIPVGPGSIIEYVITKGKDKEKIRDRAKLPEEISKDDYDPDYYIN
;
A
#
# COMPACT_ATOMS: atom_id res chain seq x y z
N MET A 1 -12.36 -7.90 -22.85
CA MET A 1 -11.47 -7.19 -21.90
C MET A 1 -11.82 -5.70 -21.76
N LYS A 2 -13.08 -5.34 -21.43
CA LYS A 2 -13.48 -3.91 -21.22
C LYS A 2 -14.13 -3.63 -19.85
N ASN A 3 -14.46 -4.65 -19.07
CA ASN A 3 -15.25 -4.47 -17.84
C ASN A 3 -14.43 -4.10 -16.60
N ILE A 4 -13.15 -4.47 -16.55
CA ILE A 4 -12.31 -4.17 -15.38
C ILE A 4 -12.03 -2.66 -15.31
N ILE A 5 -11.67 -2.05 -16.45
CA ILE A 5 -11.34 -0.62 -16.55
C ILE A 5 -12.53 0.27 -16.18
N ASP A 6 -13.75 -0.11 -16.58
CA ASP A 6 -14.97 0.64 -16.28
C ASP A 6 -15.34 0.56 -14.78
N ASN A 7 -15.10 -0.59 -14.13
CA ASN A 7 -15.28 -0.76 -12.69
C ASN A 7 -14.21 -0.01 -11.88
N ILE A 8 -12.96 0.07 -12.36
CA ILE A 8 -11.93 0.92 -11.72
C ILE A 8 -12.36 2.38 -11.77
N LYS A 9 -12.92 2.84 -12.90
CA LYS A 9 -13.42 4.22 -13.09
C LYS A 9 -14.62 4.57 -12.20
N LYS A 10 -15.46 3.60 -11.83
CA LYS A 10 -16.65 3.82 -11.01
C LYS A 10 -16.40 3.95 -9.51
N LYS A 11 -15.13 3.86 -9.04
CA LYS A 11 -14.79 3.82 -7.60
C LYS A 11 -15.43 2.65 -6.84
N GLU A 12 -15.90 1.64 -7.55
CA GLU A 12 -16.53 0.45 -6.96
C GLU A 12 -15.53 -0.70 -6.73
N ILE A 13 -14.23 -0.47 -6.88
CA ILE A 13 -13.27 -1.53 -6.56
C ILE A 13 -13.12 -1.61 -5.05
N PRO A 14 -13.52 -2.74 -4.44
CA PRO A 14 -13.33 -2.93 -3.02
C PRO A 14 -11.82 -2.84 -2.74
N ILE A 15 -11.48 -2.15 -1.66
CA ILE A 15 -10.11 -1.98 -1.19
C ILE A 15 -9.33 -3.31 -1.17
N GLU A 16 -10.02 -4.39 -0.81
CA GLU A 16 -9.55 -5.78 -0.80
C GLU A 16 -8.87 -6.22 -2.11
N LYS A 17 -9.31 -5.68 -3.25
CA LYS A 17 -8.73 -5.99 -4.57
C LYS A 17 -7.50 -5.15 -4.91
N VAL A 18 -7.24 -4.08 -4.18
CA VAL A 18 -6.06 -3.21 -4.35
C VAL A 18 -5.05 -3.34 -3.21
N ILE A 19 -5.28 -4.27 -2.26
CA ILE A 19 -4.32 -4.60 -1.20
C ILE A 19 -3.12 -5.31 -1.81
N ILE A 20 -1.97 -4.68 -1.69
CA ILE A 20 -0.68 -5.23 -2.07
C ILE A 20 -0.14 -5.98 -0.85
N HIS A 21 0.12 -7.27 -1.03
CA HIS A 21 0.72 -8.13 -0.01
C HIS A 21 2.19 -8.32 -0.38
N THR A 22 3.10 -7.91 0.50
CA THR A 22 4.54 -8.09 0.29
C THR A 22 5.15 -8.75 1.51
N GLN A 23 5.91 -9.82 1.28
CA GLN A 23 6.66 -10.46 2.34
C GLN A 23 7.98 -9.72 2.58
N LEU A 24 8.27 -9.37 3.84
CA LEU A 24 9.58 -8.88 4.23
C LEU A 24 10.60 -10.00 4.14
N GLN A 25 11.68 -9.79 3.40
CA GLN A 25 12.78 -10.76 3.35
C GLN A 25 13.83 -10.51 4.43
N LYS A 26 13.89 -9.28 4.95
CA LYS A 26 14.88 -8.82 5.90
C LYS A 26 14.22 -7.99 6.99
N SER A 27 14.97 -7.67 8.04
CA SER A 27 14.50 -6.72 9.05
C SER A 27 14.47 -5.30 8.48
N LEU A 28 13.61 -4.41 9.00
CA LEU A 28 13.47 -3.03 8.50
C LEU A 28 14.79 -2.25 8.51
N GLY A 29 15.66 -2.51 9.47
CA GLY A 29 16.99 -1.89 9.56
C GLY A 29 18.02 -2.39 8.55
N GLU A 30 17.73 -3.48 7.83
CA GLU A 30 18.62 -4.06 6.81
C GLU A 30 18.29 -3.61 5.38
N TYR A 31 17.24 -2.81 5.21
CA TYR A 31 16.89 -2.27 3.90
C TYR A 31 17.71 -1.01 3.61
N ASP A 32 18.56 -1.07 2.57
CA ASP A 32 19.29 0.11 2.06
C ASP A 32 18.35 1.22 1.54
N SER A 33 17.12 0.88 1.18
CA SER A 33 16.15 1.82 0.64
C SER A 33 14.76 1.59 1.22
N ILE A 34 14.14 2.69 1.66
CA ILE A 34 12.79 2.71 2.19
C ILE A 34 11.79 2.63 1.03
N GLY A 35 11.39 1.40 0.70
CA GLY A 35 10.28 1.13 -0.20
C GLY A 35 8.91 1.36 0.46
N PRO A 36 7.80 1.25 -0.28
CA PRO A 36 6.45 1.40 0.27
C PRO A 36 6.13 0.34 1.35
N HIS A 37 6.55 -0.92 1.14
CA HIS A 37 6.39 -1.98 2.14
C HIS A 37 7.22 -1.72 3.41
N VAL A 38 8.46 -1.20 3.28
CA VAL A 38 9.32 -0.85 4.42
C VAL A 38 8.72 0.31 5.22
N ALA A 39 8.23 1.35 4.53
CA ALA A 39 7.59 2.50 5.17
C ALA A 39 6.34 2.09 5.96
N VAL A 40 5.51 1.22 5.38
CA VAL A 40 4.30 0.71 6.06
C VAL A 40 4.68 -0.16 7.25
N ALA A 41 5.64 -1.06 7.08
CA ALA A 41 6.12 -1.89 8.17
C ALA A 41 6.74 -1.05 9.30
N GLN A 42 7.46 0.01 8.98
CA GLN A 42 7.96 0.96 9.99
C GLN A 42 6.81 1.61 10.76
N ARG A 43 5.75 2.07 10.08
CA ARG A 43 4.54 2.59 10.74
C ARG A 43 3.84 1.53 11.60
N MET A 44 3.82 0.27 11.18
CA MET A 44 3.28 -0.83 11.98
C MET A 44 4.06 -0.97 13.29
N VAL A 45 5.40 -0.92 13.25
CA VAL A 45 6.24 -0.93 14.46
C VAL A 45 5.97 0.28 15.34
N GLU A 46 5.83 1.48 14.77
CA GLU A 46 5.48 2.70 15.52
C GLU A 46 4.13 2.58 16.24
N LYS A 47 3.20 1.80 15.68
CA LYS A 47 1.91 1.46 16.30
C LYS A 47 1.97 0.34 17.33
N GLY A 48 3.15 -0.23 17.56
CA GLY A 48 3.34 -1.37 18.46
C GLY A 48 3.01 -2.72 17.84
N ILE A 49 2.86 -2.80 16.51
CA ILE A 49 2.66 -4.06 15.79
C ILE A 49 4.04 -4.62 15.44
N PRO A 50 4.43 -5.79 15.97
CA PRO A 50 5.72 -6.39 15.66
C PRO A 50 5.73 -6.89 14.21
N VAL A 51 6.70 -6.42 13.43
CA VAL A 51 6.96 -6.91 12.06
C VAL A 51 8.43 -7.29 11.93
N GLY A 52 8.70 -8.34 11.17
CA GLY A 52 10.05 -8.88 11.01
C GLY A 52 10.24 -9.59 9.67
N PRO A 53 11.42 -10.18 9.45
CA PRO A 53 11.66 -11.02 8.28
C PRO A 53 10.68 -12.19 8.26
N GLY A 54 10.04 -12.41 7.13
CA GLY A 54 8.98 -13.39 6.94
C GLY A 54 7.57 -12.85 7.18
N SER A 55 7.41 -11.68 7.80
CA SER A 55 6.11 -11.03 7.97
C SER A 55 5.52 -10.60 6.64
N ILE A 56 4.21 -10.77 6.50
CA ILE A 56 3.44 -10.27 5.37
C ILE A 56 2.99 -8.85 5.71
N ILE A 57 3.34 -7.90 4.85
CA ILE A 57 2.96 -6.50 4.97
C ILE A 57 1.91 -6.20 3.92
N GLU A 58 0.76 -5.76 4.40
CA GLU A 58 -0.39 -5.41 3.59
C GLU A 58 -0.48 -3.90 3.48
N TYR A 59 -0.45 -3.37 2.27
CA TYR A 59 -0.53 -1.94 2.05
C TYR A 59 -1.25 -1.58 0.76
N VAL A 60 -1.75 -0.35 0.73
CA VAL A 60 -2.43 0.23 -0.43
C VAL A 60 -1.77 1.58 -0.74
N ILE A 61 -1.68 1.90 -2.03
CA ILE A 61 -1.20 3.21 -2.47
C ILE A 61 -2.38 4.17 -2.54
N THR A 62 -2.36 5.22 -1.72
CA THR A 62 -3.41 6.25 -1.72
C THR A 62 -3.18 7.34 -2.73
N LYS A 63 -4.24 8.09 -3.06
CA LYS A 63 -4.11 9.36 -3.78
C LYS A 63 -3.34 10.34 -2.91
N GLY A 64 -2.16 10.71 -3.38
CA GLY A 64 -1.29 11.72 -2.78
C GLY A 64 -1.10 12.87 -3.75
N LYS A 65 -0.57 13.98 -3.26
CA LYS A 65 -0.25 15.14 -4.10
C LYS A 65 0.90 14.78 -5.05
N ASP A 66 0.97 15.42 -6.21
CA ASP A 66 1.99 15.19 -7.26
C ASP A 66 3.45 15.17 -6.78
N LYS A 67 3.75 15.75 -5.62
CA LYS A 67 5.11 15.81 -5.04
C LYS A 67 5.40 14.74 -3.98
N GLU A 68 4.41 13.93 -3.58
CA GLU A 68 4.58 12.89 -2.58
C GLU A 68 5.14 11.61 -3.22
N LYS A 69 6.17 11.02 -2.60
CA LYS A 69 6.76 9.77 -3.10
C LYS A 69 5.79 8.62 -2.82
N ILE A 70 5.86 7.56 -3.64
CA ILE A 70 5.00 6.37 -3.48
C ILE A 70 5.10 5.77 -2.05
N ARG A 71 6.27 5.86 -1.41
CA ARG A 71 6.45 5.43 0.00
C ARG A 71 5.62 6.22 1.01
N ASP A 72 5.40 7.51 0.78
CA ASP A 72 4.63 8.37 1.68
C ASP A 72 3.12 8.10 1.53
N ARG A 73 2.74 7.73 0.31
CA ARG A 73 1.39 7.36 -0.12
C ARG A 73 0.99 5.92 0.27
N ALA A 74 1.96 5.10 0.67
CA ALA A 74 1.69 3.75 1.13
C ALA A 74 1.06 3.81 2.53
N LYS A 75 -0.13 3.23 2.68
CA LYS A 75 -0.87 3.16 3.94
C LYS A 75 -1.40 1.76 4.18
N LEU A 76 -1.70 1.48 5.45
CA LEU A 76 -2.38 0.25 5.84
C LEU A 76 -3.80 0.25 5.26
N PRO A 77 -4.30 -0.89 4.73
CA PRO A 77 -5.66 -0.98 4.20
C PRO A 77 -6.71 -0.64 5.27
N GLU A 78 -6.41 -0.89 6.54
CA GLU A 78 -7.29 -0.58 7.68
C GLU A 78 -7.39 0.92 7.98
N GLU A 79 -6.42 1.74 7.56
CA GLU A 79 -6.39 3.18 7.84
C GLU A 79 -7.05 4.03 6.76
N ILE A 80 -7.36 3.43 5.61
CA ILE A 80 -7.84 4.16 4.46
C ILE A 80 -9.30 3.80 4.18
N SER A 81 -10.06 4.78 3.75
CA SER A 81 -11.42 4.55 3.30
C SER A 81 -11.42 3.94 1.90
N LYS A 82 -12.51 3.24 1.55
CA LYS A 82 -12.68 2.59 0.24
C LYS A 82 -12.47 3.52 -0.97
N ASP A 83 -12.54 4.84 -0.77
CA ASP A 83 -12.43 5.84 -1.84
C ASP A 83 -11.05 6.54 -1.90
N ASP A 84 -10.13 6.21 -0.99
CA ASP A 84 -8.88 6.96 -0.77
C ASP A 84 -7.68 6.40 -1.58
N TYR A 85 -7.81 5.19 -2.14
CA TYR A 85 -6.76 4.57 -2.95
C TYR A 85 -6.59 5.28 -4.30
N ASP A 86 -5.40 5.21 -4.91
CA ASP A 86 -5.16 5.82 -6.23
C ASP A 86 -5.45 4.84 -7.38
N PRO A 87 -6.64 4.86 -8.01
CA PRO A 87 -6.94 3.97 -9.13
C PRO A 87 -5.99 4.15 -10.31
N ASP A 88 -5.43 5.35 -10.53
CA ASP A 88 -4.55 5.62 -11.67
C ASP A 88 -3.26 4.79 -11.60
N TYR A 89 -2.74 4.58 -10.38
CA TYR A 89 -1.58 3.75 -10.11
C TYR A 89 -1.78 2.28 -10.49
N TYR A 90 -3.01 1.77 -10.38
CA TYR A 90 -3.33 0.37 -10.66
C TYR A 90 -3.88 0.14 -12.08
N ILE A 91 -4.17 1.21 -12.84
CA ILE A 91 -4.66 1.12 -14.23
C ILE A 91 -3.51 1.11 -15.25
N ASN A 92 -2.41 1.81 -14.95
CA ASN A 92 -1.27 1.98 -15.88
C ASN A 92 -0.41 0.73 -16.04
#